data_AF-A0A7V9SCM8-F1
#
_entry.id   AF-A0A7V9SCM8-F1
#
_cell.length_a   1.000
_cell.length_b   1.000
_cell.length_c   1.000
_cell.angle_alpha   90.00
_cell.angle_beta   90.00
_cell.angle_gamma   90.00
#
_symmetry.space_group_name_H-M   'P 1'
#
loop_
_entity.id
_entity.type
_entity.pdbx_description
1 polymer ?
#
loop_
_entity_poly.entity_id
_entity_poly.type
_entity_poly.pdbx_seq_one_letter_code
_entity_poly.pdbx_strand_id
1 'polypeptide(L)' 'MKRVVVTGLGAVSPLGIGVPALWEGLLAGRSGVRRVQHFATNNLLV' A
#
# COMPACT_ATOMS: atom_id res chain seq x y z
N MET A 1 2.66 33.74 8.33
CA MET A 1 2.29 32.41 7.79
C MET A 1 1.92 31.48 8.95
N LYS A 2 0.86 30.66 8.83
CA LYS A 2 0.52 29.63 9.83
C LYS A 2 1.08 28.28 9.38
N ARG A 3 1.78 27.57 10.26
CA ARG A 3 2.28 26.21 10.01
C ARG A 3 1.14 25.21 10.22
N VAL A 4 0.91 24.36 9.23
CA VAL A 4 0.00 23.21 9.31
C VAL A 4 0.85 21.96 9.47
N VAL A 5 0.41 21.04 10.34
CA VAL A 5 1.12 19.79 10.65
C VAL A 5 0.18 18.60 10.56
N VAL A 6 0.74 17.43 10.31
CA VAL A 6 0.03 16.15 10.39
C VAL A 6 0.00 15.72 11.86
N THR A 7 -1.20 15.49 12.41
CA THR A 7 -1.40 15.11 13.82
C THR A 7 -1.79 13.64 14.00
N GLY A 8 -2.05 12.92 12.92
CA GLY A 8 -2.40 11.50 12.94
C GLY A 8 -2.26 10.87 11.57
N LEU A 9 -1.96 9.56 11.57
CA LEU A 9 -1.76 8.76 10.36
C LEU A 9 -2.46 7.42 10.54
N GLY A 10 -3.07 6.94 9.45
CA GLY A 10 -3.66 5.61 9.35
C GLY A 10 -3.48 5.08 7.93
N ALA A 11 -3.31 3.77 7.80
CA ALA A 11 -3.07 3.15 6.50
C ALA A 11 -3.70 1.75 6.44
N VAL A 12 -4.33 1.45 5.30
CA VAL A 12 -4.67 0.10 4.87
C VAL A 12 -4.11 -0.03 3.47
N SER A 13 -3.16 -0.94 3.28
CA SER A 13 -2.41 -1.06 2.03
C SER A 13 -2.06 -2.51 1.72
N PRO A 14 -1.63 -2.82 0.48
CA PRO A 14 -1.05 -4.12 0.15
C PRO A 14 0.22 -4.49 0.96
N LEU A 15 0.83 -3.53 1.66
CA LEU A 15 1.98 -3.76 2.54
C LEU A 15 1.58 -4.10 3.98
N GLY A 16 0.28 -4.02 4.30
CA GLY A 16 -0.30 -4.35 5.59
C GLY A 16 -1.24 -3.27 6.12
N ILE A 17 -1.80 -3.55 7.30
CA ILE A 17 -2.71 -2.65 8.03
C ILE A 17 -1.90 -1.91 9.09
N GLY A 18 -2.08 -0.59 9.15
CA GLY A 18 -1.41 0.31 10.07
C GLY A 18 -0.15 0.95 9.50
N VAL A 19 0.24 2.07 10.13
CA VAL A 19 1.43 2.84 9.75
C VAL A 19 2.73 2.02 9.87
N PRO A 20 2.96 1.21 10.93
CA PRO A 20 4.18 0.42 11.03
C PRO A 20 4.35 -0.56 9.86
N ALA A 21 3.29 -1.29 9.50
CA ALA A 21 3.33 -2.27 8.42
C ALA A 21 3.62 -1.63 7.05
N LEU A 22 2.99 -0.48 6.77
CA LEU A 22 3.26 0.30 5.57
C LEU A 22 4.73 0.76 5.54
N TRP A 23 5.21 1.37 6.62
CA TRP A 23 6.54 1.97 6.68
C TRP A 23 7.66 0.95 6.54
N GLU A 24 7.59 -0.15 7.30
CA GLU A 24 8.56 -1.25 7.20
C GLU A 24 8.54 -1.90 5.81
N GLY A 25 7.36 -1.98 5.17
CA GLY A 25 7.22 -2.50 3.81
C GLY A 25 7.93 -1.65 2.77
N LEU A 26 7.74 -0.33 2.87
CA LEU A 26 8.40 0.62 1.98
C LEU A 26 9.92 0.59 2.16
N LEU A 27 10.40 0.65 3.41
CA LEU A 27 11.84 0.64 3.70
C LEU A 27 12.53 -0.66 3.28
N ALA A 28 11.84 -1.80 3.41
CA ALA A 28 12.34 -3.09 2.96
C ALA A 28 12.21 -3.31 1.44
N GLY A 29 11.70 -2.33 0.67
CA GLY A 29 11.50 -2.46 -0.77
C GLY A 29 10.47 -3.53 -1.16
N ARG A 30 9.56 -3.90 -0.26
CA ARG A 30 8.54 -4.91 -0.55
C ARG A 30 7.55 -4.35 -1.57
N SER A 31 7.33 -5.08 -2.65
CA SER A 31 6.23 -4.79 -3.58
C SER A 31 4.94 -5.47 -3.10
N GLY A 32 3.83 -4.75 -3.15
CA GLY A 32 2.48 -5.29 -2.95
C GLY A 32 1.82 -5.82 -4.24
N VAL A 33 2.44 -5.62 -5.40
CA VAL A 33 1.86 -5.99 -6.70
C VAL A 33 1.95 -7.50 -6.89
N ARG A 34 0.81 -8.15 -7.11
CA ARG A 34 0.71 -9.60 -7.35
C ARG A 34 -0.31 -9.85 -8.46
N ARG A 35 -0.26 -11.04 -9.06
CA ARG A 35 -1.31 -11.47 -10.01
C ARG A 35 -2.66 -11.51 -9.30
N VAL A 36 -3.70 -11.02 -9.97
CA VAL A 36 -5.07 -11.07 -9.47
C VAL A 36 -5.52 -12.53 -9.36
N GLN A 37 -6.02 -12.92 -8.19
CA GLN A 37 -6.54 -14.27 -7.91
C GLN A 37 -8.05 -14.29 -7.66
N HIS A 38 -8.68 -13.13 -7.48
CA HIS A 38 -10.09 -13.01 -7.13
C HIS A 38 -11.02 -13.18 -8.35
N PHE A 39 -10.52 -12.94 -9.56
CA PHE A 39 -11.27 -13.09 -10.81
C PHE A 39 -10.35 -13.42 -11.98
N ALA A 40 -10.91 -14.04 -13.02
CA ALA A 40 -10.19 -14.37 -14.24
C ALA A 40 -9.78 -13.11 -15.00
N THR A 41 -8.49 -12.98 -15.31
CA THR A 41 -7.90 -11.84 -16.03
C THR A 41 -7.28 -12.24 -17.37
N ASN A 42 -7.52 -13.48 -17.81
CA ASN A 42 -6.97 -14.08 -19.03
C ASN A 42 -7.30 -13.30 -20.32
N ASN A 43 -8.37 -12.51 -20.32
CA ASN A 43 -8.79 -11.73 -21.49
C ASN A 43 -8.36 -10.25 -21.47
N LEU A 44 -7.49 -9.86 -20.53
CA LEU A 44 -7.00 -8.47 -20.37
C LEU A 44 -5.55 -8.27 -20.82
N LEU A 45 -4.86 -9.36 -21.18
CA LEU A 45 -3.50 -9.30 -21.70
C LEU A 45 -3.60 -9.27 -23.23
N VAL A 46 -3.31 -8.11 -23.82
CA VAL A 46 -3.16 -7.92 -25.27
C VAL A 46 -1.73 -8.22 -25.68
#